data_AF-A0A1G3ZW49-F1
#
_entry.id   AF-A0A1G3ZW49-F1
#
_cell.length_a   1.000
_cell.length_b   1.000
_cell.length_c   1.000
_cell.angle_alpha   90.00
_cell.angle_beta   90.00
_cell.angle_gamma   90.00
#
_symmetry.space_group_name_H-M   'P 1'
#
loop_
_entity.id
_entity.type
_entity.pdbx_description
1 polymer ?
#
loop_
_entity_poly.entity_id
_entity_poly.type
_entity_poly.pdbx_seq_one_letter_code
_entity_poly.pdbx_strand_id
1 'polypeptide(L)'
;MTSPILNHKHYGEPSVFTAENLLREARRQKGLAPGNVPPICILDPDGDIGRLLLNTGRARRSPEWACYHTELLVFEEAGVKTGLVRCAVTAAWLDTSAPV
;
A
#
# COMPACT_ATOMS: atom_id res chain seq x y z
N MET A 1 3.77 -32.39 -23.21
CA MET A 1 2.45 -31.76 -23.00
C MET A 1 2.59 -30.70 -21.93
N THR A 2 2.24 -29.45 -22.21
CA THR A 2 2.31 -28.34 -21.24
C THR A 2 1.00 -28.29 -20.47
N SER A 3 1.06 -28.06 -19.15
CA SER A 3 -0.15 -27.98 -18.31
C SER A 3 -1.02 -26.78 -18.71
N PRO A 4 -2.36 -26.93 -18.83
CA PRO A 4 -3.26 -25.83 -19.18
C PRO A 4 -3.17 -24.60 -18.26
N ILE A 5 -2.77 -24.78 -16.99
CA ILE A 5 -2.59 -23.68 -16.03
C ILE A 5 -1.45 -22.72 -16.43
N LEU A 6 -0.54 -23.17 -17.31
CA LEU A 6 0.59 -22.39 -17.80
C LEU A 6 0.28 -21.67 -19.12
N ASN A 7 -0.85 -21.97 -19.78
CA ASN A 7 -1.16 -21.46 -21.13
C ASN A 7 -1.33 -19.93 -21.19
N HIS A 8 -1.60 -19.28 -20.05
CA HIS A 8 -1.83 -17.84 -19.96
C HIS A 8 -0.89 -17.17 -18.95
N LYS A 9 0.33 -17.70 -18.80
CA LYS A 9 1.37 -17.12 -17.95
C LYS A 9 2.30 -16.26 -18.79
N HIS A 10 1.88 -15.01 -19.03
CA HIS A 10 2.65 -14.03 -19.79
C HIS A 10 3.56 -13.22 -18.85
N TYR A 11 4.67 -13.81 -18.41
CA TYR A 11 5.57 -13.19 -17.42
C TYR A 11 6.21 -11.87 -17.87
N GLY A 12 6.28 -11.61 -19.17
CA GLY A 12 6.81 -10.36 -19.72
C GLY A 12 5.77 -9.25 -19.88
N GLU A 13 4.50 -9.52 -19.61
CA GLU A 13 3.46 -8.48 -19.64
C GLU A 13 3.47 -7.66 -18.35
N PRO A 14 3.17 -6.36 -18.42
CA PRO A 14 3.01 -5.54 -17.22
C PRO A 14 1.99 -6.15 -16.26
N SER A 15 2.31 -6.11 -14.96
CA SER A 15 1.38 -6.60 -13.94
C SER A 15 0.11 -5.75 -13.91
N VAL A 16 -1.05 -6.40 -14.05
CA VAL A 16 -2.35 -5.76 -13.79
C VAL A 16 -2.60 -5.53 -12.29
N PHE A 17 -1.80 -6.18 -11.42
CA PHE A 17 -1.84 -6.04 -9.95
C PHE A 17 -1.03 -4.83 -9.49
N THR A 18 -1.35 -3.64 -10.00
CA THR A 18 -0.76 -2.39 -9.50
C THR A 18 -1.40 -1.98 -8.16
N ALA A 19 -0.69 -1.19 -7.36
CA ALA A 19 -1.20 -0.70 -6.07
C ALA A 19 -2.52 0.09 -6.23
N GLU A 20 -2.64 0.90 -7.28
CA GLU A 20 -3.82 1.70 -7.60
C GLU A 20 -5.02 0.80 -7.93
N ASN A 21 -4.81 -0.22 -8.78
CA ASN A 21 -5.85 -1.17 -9.13
C ASN A 21 -6.34 -1.95 -7.90
N LEU A 22 -5.42 -2.41 -7.06
CA LEU A 22 -5.74 -3.13 -5.83
C LEU A 22 -6.52 -2.25 -4.85
N LEU A 23 -6.08 -1.00 -4.63
CA LEU A 23 -6.77 -0.06 -3.74
C LEU A 23 -8.16 0.33 -4.29
N ARG A 24 -8.29 0.54 -5.60
CA ARG A 24 -9.58 0.82 -6.24
C ARG A 24 -10.58 -0.31 -6.01
N GLU A 25 -10.19 -1.56 -6.26
CA GLU A 25 -11.08 -2.70 -6.06
C GLU A 25 -11.39 -2.94 -4.59
N ALA A 26 -10.43 -2.74 -3.69
CA ALA A 26 -10.66 -2.82 -2.25
C ALA A 26 -11.67 -1.76 -1.78
N ARG A 27 -11.59 -0.52 -2.27
CA ARG A 27 -12.59 0.53 -1.99
C ARG A 27 -13.97 0.11 -2.46
N ARG A 28 -14.06 -0.36 -3.71
CA ARG A 28 -15.33 -0.79 -4.32
C ARG A 28 -15.99 -1.90 -3.51
N GLN A 29 -15.22 -2.89 -3.07
CA GLN A 29 -15.72 -4.01 -2.26
C GLN A 29 -16.13 -3.60 -0.83
N LYS A 30 -15.43 -2.63 -0.23
CA LYS A 30 -15.75 -2.11 1.10
C LYS A 30 -16.81 -1.01 1.11
N GLY A 31 -17.27 -0.53 -0.04
CA GLY A 31 -18.19 0.61 -0.14
C GLY A 31 -17.58 1.92 0.37
N LEU A 32 -16.25 2.07 0.31
CA LEU A 32 -15.56 3.28 0.76
C LEU A 32 -15.63 4.37 -0.31
N ALA A 33 -15.80 5.61 0.13
CA ALA A 33 -15.65 6.78 -0.75
C ALA A 33 -14.23 6.84 -1.36
N PRO A 34 -14.07 7.55 -2.50
CA PRO A 34 -12.76 7.92 -2.99
C PRO A 34 -11.98 8.64 -1.87
N GLY A 35 -10.69 8.32 -1.78
CA GLY A 35 -9.82 8.88 -0.75
C GLY A 35 -8.38 8.90 -1.21
N ASN A 36 -7.62 9.84 -0.67
CA ASN A 36 -6.28 10.15 -1.15
C ASN A 36 -5.22 9.45 -0.29
N VAL A 37 -4.29 8.81 -0.98
CA VAL A 37 -3.04 8.31 -0.39
C VAL A 37 -2.00 9.43 -0.52
N PRO A 38 -1.22 9.76 0.53
CA PRO A 38 -0.14 10.72 0.40
C PRO A 38 0.84 10.32 -0.73
N PRO A 39 1.42 11.30 -1.44
CA PRO A 39 2.31 11.03 -2.58
C PRO A 39 3.59 10.27 -2.17
N ILE A 40 3.96 10.36 -0.89
CA ILE A 40 5.09 9.64 -0.31
C ILE A 40 4.55 8.75 0.80
N CYS A 41 4.83 7.46 0.72
CA CYS A 41 4.49 6.48 1.75
C CYS A 41 5.74 5.71 2.18
N ILE A 42 5.99 5.70 3.49
CA ILE A 42 7.04 4.89 4.12
C ILE A 42 6.44 3.53 4.47
N LEU A 43 7.16 2.46 4.13
CA LEU A 43 6.84 1.12 4.63
C LEU A 43 7.53 0.95 5.99
N ASP A 44 6.76 0.60 7.00
CA ASP A 44 7.23 0.31 8.36
C ASP A 44 7.02 -1.19 8.63
N PRO A 45 8.00 -2.05 8.32
CA PRO A 45 7.82 -3.51 8.38
C PRO A 45 7.59 -3.99 9.81
N ASP A 46 8.33 -3.46 10.78
CA ASP A 46 8.28 -3.88 12.18
C ASP A 46 7.15 -3.18 12.96
N GLY A 47 6.64 -2.05 12.44
CA GLY A 47 5.49 -1.34 12.99
C GLY A 47 5.83 -0.45 14.19
N ASP A 48 7.11 -0.28 14.52
CA ASP A 48 7.61 0.42 15.70
C ASP A 48 7.59 1.94 15.53
N ILE A 49 7.97 2.44 14.34
CA ILE A 49 7.88 3.86 13.98
C ILE A 49 6.42 4.30 14.04
N GLY A 50 5.51 3.54 13.42
CA GLY A 50 4.08 3.82 13.45
C GLY A 50 3.51 3.79 14.86
N ARG A 51 4.00 2.89 15.72
CA ARG A 51 3.62 2.83 17.14
C ARG A 51 4.09 4.08 17.89
N LEU A 52 5.34 4.51 17.70
CA LEU A 52 5.89 5.72 18.29
C LEU A 52 5.09 6.96 17.88
N LEU A 53 4.79 7.11 16.59
CA LEU A 53 4.05 8.27 16.06
C LEU A 53 2.61 8.35 16.59
N LEU A 54 1.92 7.21 16.74
CA LEU A 54 0.60 7.17 17.36
C LEU A 54 0.66 7.53 18.85
N ASN A 55 1.60 6.94 19.58
CA ASN A 55 1.75 7.17 21.03
C ASN A 55 2.12 8.62 21.37
N THR A 56 2.83 9.30 20.46
CA THR A 56 3.21 10.71 20.60
C THR A 56 2.17 11.68 20.01
N GLY A 57 1.05 11.18 19.48
CA GLY A 57 0.02 12.00 18.85
C GLY A 57 0.47 12.70 17.55
N ARG A 58 1.61 12.30 16.97
CA ARG A 58 2.20 12.92 15.77
C ARG A 58 1.62 12.39 14.47
N ALA A 59 0.90 11.27 14.51
CA ALA A 59 0.23 10.71 13.35
C ALA A 59 -1.21 10.30 13.67
N ARG A 60 -2.02 10.23 12.63
CA ARG A 60 -3.40 9.74 12.69
C ARG A 60 -3.62 8.62 11.70
N ARG A 61 -4.48 7.66 12.03
CA ARG A 61 -4.95 6.66 11.06
C ARG A 61 -5.76 7.34 9.96
N SER A 62 -5.52 6.93 8.71
CA SER A 62 -6.33 7.39 7.58
C SER A 62 -7.66 6.64 7.56
N PRO A 63 -8.81 7.33 7.66
CA PRO A 63 -10.12 6.70 7.50
C PRO A 63 -10.36 6.26 6.05
N GLU A 64 -9.58 6.81 5.12
CA GLU A 64 -9.67 6.57 3.68
C GLU A 64 -8.80 5.39 3.23
N TRP A 65 -8.11 4.67 4.12
CA TRP A 65 -7.26 3.56 3.71
C TRP A 65 -8.06 2.30 3.39
N ALA A 66 -7.96 1.84 2.14
CA ALA A 66 -8.80 0.75 1.65
C ALA A 66 -8.21 -0.64 1.87
N CYS A 67 -6.91 -0.78 2.15
CA CYS A 67 -6.28 -2.08 2.32
C CYS A 67 -6.93 -2.89 3.45
N TYR A 68 -6.97 -4.22 3.31
CA TYR A 68 -7.55 -5.12 4.29
C TYR A 68 -6.60 -5.46 5.45
N HIS A 69 -5.29 -5.49 5.17
CA HIS A 69 -4.31 -6.09 6.07
C HIS A 69 -3.37 -5.08 6.73
N THR A 70 -3.35 -3.84 6.25
CA THR A 70 -2.45 -2.80 6.77
C THR A 70 -3.22 -1.57 7.20
N GLU A 71 -2.61 -0.79 8.08
CA GLU A 71 -3.05 0.55 8.42
C GLU A 71 -2.16 1.56 7.69
N LEU A 72 -2.77 2.64 7.16
CA LEU A 72 -2.05 3.83 6.75
C LEU A 72 -2.16 4.88 7.83
N LEU A 73 -1.01 5.29 8.38
CA LEU A 73 -0.90 6.51 9.16
C LEU A 73 -0.61 7.69 8.25
N VAL A 74 -1.08 8.87 8.65
CA VAL A 74 -0.82 10.14 7.99
C VAL A 74 -0.24 11.10 9.01
N PHE A 75 0.86 11.73 8.65
CA PHE A 75 1.54 12.75 9.43
C PHE A 75 2.19 13.77 8.50
N GLU A 76 2.72 14.83 9.09
CA GLU A 76 3.47 15.84 8.36
C GLU A 76 4.86 15.95 8.99
N GLU A 77 5.88 15.93 8.14
CA GLU A 77 7.28 16.09 8.55
C GLU A 77 7.92 17.08 7.59
N ALA A 78 8.57 18.13 8.12
CA ALA A 78 9.19 19.20 7.33
C ALA A 78 8.26 19.81 6.24
N GLY A 79 6.96 19.93 6.52
CA GLY A 79 5.98 20.47 5.56
C GLY A 79 5.50 19.46 4.50
N VAL A 80 5.92 18.19 4.59
CA VAL A 80 5.57 17.15 3.63
C VAL A 80 4.57 16.18 4.24
N LYS A 81 3.37 16.13 3.65
CA LYS A 81 2.35 15.14 4.02
C LYS A 81 2.83 13.74 3.63
N THR A 82 3.01 12.90 4.64
CA THR A 82 3.61 11.58 4.50
C THR A 82 2.67 10.50 5.00
N GLY A 83 2.59 9.41 4.25
CA GLY A 83 1.94 8.18 4.64
C GLY A 83 2.92 7.23 5.31
N LEU A 84 2.48 6.44 6.28
CA LEU A 84 3.26 5.32 6.80
C LEU A 84 2.37 4.08 6.85
N VAL A 85 2.73 3.07 6.05
CA VAL A 85 2.04 1.79 5.99
C VAL A 85 2.68 0.86 7.01
N ARG A 86 1.93 0.57 8.08
CA ARG A 86 2.43 -0.23 9.21
C ARG A 86 2.40 -1.71 8.91
N CYS A 87 3.33 -2.44 9.53
CA CYS A 87 3.45 -3.88 9.47
C CYS A 87 3.44 -4.39 8.02
N ALA A 88 4.13 -3.66 7.13
CA ALA A 88 4.23 -3.97 5.71
C ALA A 88 5.22 -5.13 5.46
N VAL A 89 4.98 -6.27 6.10
CA VAL A 89 5.81 -7.47 6.01
C VAL A 89 5.20 -8.47 5.02
N THR A 90 5.53 -8.35 3.73
CA THR A 90 5.44 -9.47 2.76
C THR A 90 6.48 -9.32 1.64
N ALA A 91 6.85 -10.44 1.01
CA ALA A 91 7.84 -10.49 -0.07
C ALA A 91 7.39 -9.87 -1.41
N ALA A 92 6.15 -9.37 -1.53
CA ALA A 92 5.56 -8.92 -2.78
C ALA A 92 5.57 -7.38 -3.00
N TRP A 93 6.26 -6.61 -2.16
CA TRP A 93 6.29 -5.14 -2.23
C TRP A 93 7.35 -4.55 -3.17
N LEU A 94 8.29 -5.36 -3.68
CA LEU A 94 9.28 -4.92 -4.65
C LEU A 94 8.65 -4.86 -6.04
N ASP A 95 8.12 -3.70 -6.41
CA ASP A 95 7.95 -3.36 -7.82
C ASP A 95 9.32 -3.10 -8.44
N THR A 96 9.84 -4.07 -9.20
CA THR A 96 11.09 -3.94 -9.96
C THR A 96 10.90 -3.23 -11.31
N SER A 97 9.70 -2.71 -11.61
CA SER A 97 9.36 -2.13 -12.90
C SER A 97 9.46 -0.60 -12.95
N ALA A 98 9.66 0.07 -11.81
CA ALA A 98 9.79 1.52 -11.78
C ALA A 98 11.17 1.97 -12.32
N PRO A 99 11.24 2.72 -13.43
CA PRO A 99 12.49 3.34 -13.85
C PRO A 99 12.89 4.44 -12.84
N VAL A 100 14.18 4.45 -12.49
CA VAL A 100 14.83 5.51 -11.70
C VAL A 100 14.94 6.79 -12.53
#